data_AF-A0A0F9W4N1-F1
#
_entry.id   AF-A0A0F9W4N1-F1
#
_cell.length_a   1.000
_cell.length_b   1.000
_cell.length_c   1.000
_cell.angle_alpha   90.00
_cell.angle_beta   90.00
_cell.angle_gamma   90.00
#
_symmetry.space_group_name_H-M   'P 1'
#
loop_
_entity.id
_entity.type
_entity.pdbx_description
1 polymer ?
#
loop_
_entity_poly.entity_id
_entity_poly.type
_entity_poly.pdbx_seq_one_letter_code
_entity_poly.pdbx_strand_id
1 'polypeptide(L)' 'MKYLTPLKLSIYGGMLLSFFMLESPLIMLANRIEPMVMGLPFLLVWNLFWWFVLTALFLVAYFTNWGSPEPTTAHATKQP' A
#
# COMPACT_ATOMS: atom_id res chain seq x y z
N MET A 1 16.72 17.51 1.67
CA MET A 1 15.94 16.26 1.44
C MET A 1 14.61 16.45 2.16
N LYS A 2 13.47 16.41 1.46
CA LYS A 2 12.16 16.47 2.13
C LYS A 2 12.03 15.22 3.00
N TYR A 3 12.05 15.38 4.32
CA TYR A 3 11.87 14.27 5.23
C TYR A 3 10.48 13.66 5.00
N LEU A 4 10.44 12.40 4.57
CA LEU A 4 9.20 11.63 4.54
C LEU A 4 8.81 11.37 5.99
N THR A 5 7.64 11.86 6.41
CA THR A 5 7.12 11.53 7.73
C THR A 5 6.99 10.01 7.87
N PRO A 6 7.16 9.44 9.07
CA PRO A 6 7.07 7.99 9.27
C PRO A 6 5.75 7.43 8.74
N LEU A 7 4.66 8.18 8.86
CA LEU A 7 3.36 7.85 8.27
C LEU A 7 3.44 7.71 6.73
N LYS A 8 4.00 8.71 6.04
CA LYS A 8 4.13 8.66 4.57
C LYS A 8 4.98 7.47 4.15
N LEU A 9 6.09 7.23 4.85
CA LEU A 9 6.98 6.10 4.59
C LEU A 9 6.26 4.76 4.78
N SER A 10 5.49 4.59 5.86
CA SER A 10 4.69 3.39 6.11
C SER A 10 3.64 3.16 5.03
N ILE A 11 2.95 4.20 4.54
CA ILE A 11 1.97 4.06 3.47
C ILE A 11 2.66 3.67 2.15
N TYR A 12 3.75 4.33 1.77
CA TYR A 12 4.50 3.97 0.56
C TYR A 12 5.05 2.53 0.63
N GLY A 13 5.67 2.17 1.76
CA GLY A 13 6.20 0.83 1.98
C GLY A 13 5.10 -0.23 1.98
N GLY A 14 3.98 0.05 2.64
CA GLY A 14 2.81 -0.82 2.66
C GLY A 14 2.22 -1.05 1.27
N MET A 15 2.11 -0.01 0.45
CA MET A 15 1.62 -0.13 -0.94
C MET A 15 2.55 -1.00 -1.78
N LEU A 16 3.86 -0.72 -1.76
CA LEU A 16 4.84 -1.50 -2.52
C LEU A 16 4.86 -2.96 -2.09
N LEU A 17 4.82 -3.22 -0.78
CA LEU A 17 4.77 -4.58 -0.25
C LEU A 17 3.49 -5.30 -0.69
N SER A 18 2.35 -4.63 -0.62
CA SER A 18 1.06 -5.25 -0.96
C SER A 18 0.96 -5.54 -2.46
N PHE A 19 1.43 -4.64 -3.33
CA PHE A 19 1.54 -4.90 -4.76
C PHE A 19 2.49 -6.07 -5.06
N PHE A 20 3.63 -6.11 -4.40
CA PHE A 20 4.57 -7.21 -4.54
C PHE A 20 3.93 -8.54 -4.11
N MET A 21 3.24 -8.58 -2.98
CA MET A 21 2.60 -9.81 -2.49
C MET A 21 1.41 -10.25 -3.35
N LEU A 22 0.73 -9.32 -4.02
CA LEU A 22 -0.38 -9.60 -4.92
C LEU A 22 0.09 -10.21 -6.25
N GLU A 23 1.15 -9.65 -6.85
CA GLU A 23 1.67 -10.07 -8.15
C GLU A 23 2.76 -11.16 -8.06
N SER A 24 3.40 -11.33 -6.90
CA SER A 24 4.56 -12.23 -6.81
C SER A 24 4.17 -13.71 -6.91
N PRO A 25 5.01 -14.54 -7.57
CA PRO A 25 4.87 -15.99 -7.54
C PRO A 25 5.22 -16.60 -6.17
N LEU A 26 5.45 -15.78 -5.13
CA LEU A 26 5.76 -16.24 -3.76
C LEU A 26 4.63 -17.13 -3.20
N ILE A 27 3.41 -16.91 -3.68
CA ILE A 27 2.27 -17.78 -3.39
C ILE A 27 2.49 -19.23 -3.85
N MET A 28 3.15 -19.44 -4.98
CA MET A 28 3.46 -20.78 -5.47
C MET A 28 4.48 -21.48 -4.57
N LEU A 29 5.31 -20.74 -3.84
CA LEU A 29 6.21 -21.29 -2.83
C LEU A 29 5.46 -21.66 -1.55
N ALA A 30 4.52 -20.81 -1.09
CA ALA A 30 3.68 -21.11 0.06
C ALA A 30 2.76 -22.32 -0.18
N ASN A 31 2.31 -22.54 -1.42
CA ASN A 31 1.47 -23.67 -1.82
C ASN A 31 2.26 -24.99 -2.04
N ARG A 32 3.59 -25.02 -1.91
CA ARG A 32 4.42 -26.25 -2.03
C ARG A 32 4.50 -27.07 -0.74
N ILE A 33 3.88 -26.62 0.35
CA ILE A 33 3.85 -27.38 1.61
C ILE A 33 2.82 -28.51 1.43
N GLU A 34 3.29 -29.76 1.38
CA GLU A 34 2.41 -30.93 1.25
C GLU A 34 1.48 -31.04 2.47
N PRO A 35 0.16 -31.25 2.31
CA PRO A 35 -0.56 -31.52 1.07
C PRO A 35 -1.16 -30.25 0.44
N MET A 36 -1.20 -30.22 -0.90
CA MET A 36 -1.66 -29.13 -1.79
C MET A 36 -3.18 -28.83 -1.71
N VAL A 37 -3.81 -29.07 -0.55
CA VAL A 37 -5.27 -29.17 -0.37
C VAL A 37 -6.00 -27.88 -0.72
N MET A 38 -5.35 -26.72 -0.67
CA MET A 38 -6.01 -25.44 -0.93
C MET A 38 -5.66 -24.79 -2.27
N GLY A 39 -4.91 -25.42 -3.19
CA GLY A 39 -4.48 -24.86 -4.49
C GLY A 39 -5.14 -23.56 -4.97
N LEU A 40 -6.27 -23.65 -5.69
CA LEU A 40 -7.02 -22.48 -6.18
C LEU A 40 -7.72 -21.67 -5.07
N PRO A 41 -8.40 -22.28 -4.07
CA PRO A 41 -8.97 -21.54 -2.94
C PRO A 41 -7.98 -20.63 -2.20
N PHE A 42 -6.74 -21.08 -2.01
CA PHE A 42 -5.66 -20.34 -1.35
C PHE A 42 -5.19 -19.17 -2.21
N LEU A 43 -5.02 -19.39 -3.52
CA LEU A 43 -4.72 -18.31 -4.48
C LEU A 43 -5.77 -17.21 -4.43
N LEU A 44 -7.06 -17.59 -4.35
CA LEU A 44 -8.18 -16.65 -4.26
C LEU A 44 -8.19 -15.91 -2.93
N VAL A 45 -8.09 -16.60 -1.80
CA VAL A 45 -8.08 -15.97 -0.47
C VAL A 45 -6.88 -15.04 -0.32
N TRP A 46 -5.70 -15.44 -0.78
CA TRP A 46 -4.50 -14.62 -0.74
C TRP A 46 -4.64 -13.35 -1.58
N ASN A 47 -5.09 -13.47 -2.83
CA ASN A 47 -5.31 -12.32 -3.69
C ASN A 47 -6.37 -11.37 -3.13
N LEU A 48 -7.51 -11.90 -2.68
CA LEU A 48 -8.57 -11.09 -2.06
C LEU A 48 -8.08 -10.41 -0.79
N PHE A 49 -7.26 -11.09 0.01
CA PHE A 49 -6.67 -10.52 1.22
C PHE A 49 -5.74 -9.36 0.89
N TRP A 50 -4.76 -9.53 0.00
CA TRP A 50 -3.83 -8.45 -0.36
C TRP A 50 -4.51 -7.31 -1.12
N TRP A 51 -5.53 -7.63 -1.91
CA TRP A 51 -6.39 -6.64 -2.53
C TRP A 51 -7.13 -5.80 -1.47
N PHE A 52 -7.72 -6.45 -0.47
CA PHE A 52 -8.36 -5.76 0.65
C PHE A 52 -7.37 -4.88 1.43
N VAL A 53 -6.15 -5.37 1.68
CA VAL A 53 -5.08 -4.58 2.32
C VAL A 53 -4.74 -3.34 1.50
N LEU A 54 -4.62 -3.45 0.16
CA LEU A 54 -4.40 -2.29 -0.71
C LEU A 54 -5.57 -1.29 -0.61
N THR A 55 -6.80 -1.75 -0.67
CA THR A 55 -7.98 -0.89 -0.53
C THR A 55 -7.98 -0.16 0.81
N ALA A 56 -7.68 -0.86 1.91
CA ALA A 56 -7.58 -0.27 3.24
C ALA A 56 -6.44 0.76 3.32
N LEU A 57 -5.28 0.48 2.74
CA LEU A 57 -4.15 1.43 2.67
C LEU A 57 -4.52 2.69 1.90
N PHE A 58 -5.22 2.56 0.76
CA PHE A 58 -5.69 3.72 0.01
C PHE A 58 -6.74 4.52 0.79
N LEU A 59 -7.63 3.86 1.53
CA LEU A 59 -8.60 4.53 2.39
C LEU A 59 -7.92 5.32 3.51
N VAL A 60 -6.91 4.72 4.17
CA VAL A 60 -6.10 5.40 5.18
C VAL A 60 -5.33 6.57 4.55
N ALA A 61 -4.75 6.39 3.37
CA ALA A 61 -4.05 7.45 2.64
C ALA A 61 -4.99 8.62 2.29
N TYR A 62 -6.24 8.33 1.95
CA TYR A 62 -7.27 9.33 1.68
C TYR A 62 -7.59 10.14 2.93
N PHE A 63 -7.88 9.49 4.07
CA PHE A 63 -8.17 10.20 5.31
C PHE A 63 -6.97 10.99 5.86
N THR A 64 -5.75 10.50 5.62
CA THR A 64 -4.52 11.16 6.07
C THR A 64 -4.04 12.28 5.13
N ASN A 65 -4.82 12.63 4.09
CA ASN A 65 -4.45 13.66 3.11
C ASN A 65 -3.03 13.45 2.55
N TRP A 66 -2.67 12.17 2.31
CA TRP A 66 -1.31 11.73 2.02
C TRP A 66 -0.62 12.51 0.88
N GLY A 67 -1.41 13.01 -0.08
CA GLY A 67 -0.98 13.80 -1.23
C GLY A 67 -1.31 15.30 -1.22
N SER A 68 -1.94 15.87 -0.17
CA SER A 68 -2.21 17.31 -0.15
C SER A 68 -0.89 18.08 -0.04
N PRO A 69 -0.60 19.03 -0.95
CA PRO A 69 0.50 19.96 -0.75
C PRO A 69 0.21 20.76 0.53
N GLU A 70 1.24 20.98 1.37
CA GLU A 70 1.13 21.94 2.46
C GLU A 70 0.58 23.25 1.88
N PRO A 71 -0.43 23.87 2.53
CA PRO A 71 -0.96 25.13 2.02
C PRO A 71 0.19 26.12 1.93
N THR A 72 0.56 26.48 0.71
CA THR A 72 1.59 27.48 0.40
C THR A 72 1.12 28.84 0.93
N THR A 73 1.29 29.09 2.23
CA THR A 73 1.19 30.43 2.85
C THR A 73 2.45 31.24 2.54
N ALA A 74 2.87 31.29 1.26
CA ALA A 74 4.06 32.02 0.82
C ALA A 74 3.78 33.04 -0.30
N HIS A 75 2.50 33.26 -0.65
CA HIS A 75 2.12 34.22 -1.71
C HIS A 75 1.44 35.50 -1.19
N ALA A 76 1.43 35.76 0.12
CA ALA A 76 0.67 36.89 0.71
C ALA A 76 1.52 38.07 1.22
N THR A 77 2.78 38.22 0.82
CA THR A 77 3.62 39.35 1.31
C THR A 77 4.35 40.17 0.25
N LYS A 78 4.03 40.04 -1.04
CA LYS A 78 4.49 41.00 -2.05
C LYS A 78 3.39 41.32 -3.07
N GLN A 79 2.48 42.21 -2.67
CA GLN A 79 1.73 43.08 -3.57
C GLN A 79 2.37 44.49 -3.47
N PRO A 80 2.33 45.29 -4.56
CA PRO A 80 3.40 46.17 -5.04
C PRO A 80 3.70 47.41 -4.19
#